data_AF-E7GEF5-F1
#
_entry.id   AF-E7GEF5-F1
#
_cell.length_a   1.000
_cell.length_b   1.000
_cell.length_c   1.000
_cell.angle_alpha   90.00
_cell.angle_beta   90.00
_cell.angle_gamma   90.00
#
_symmetry.space_group_name_H-M   'P 1'
#
loop_
_entity.id
_entity.type
_entity.pdbx_description
1 polymer ?
#
loop_
_entity_poly.entity_id
_entity_poly.type
_entity_poly.pdbx_seq_one_letter_code
_entity_poly.pdbx_strand_id
1 'polypeptide(L)'
;MSDKHKINLIVQKELHEGVLGILASHYTNQNGYPTFVLTDCTIESGQKAWKGSGRGVEELNLYDILSQVQDETGTLYTFGGHAGAVGVTVLDENIEQFKSKITEIVEDRLAHSSYAKNYIQLTTIEQRKEIAEAVKELKPFGNGLRLPIVELSYNVKEINLYYKSKHAKFLHKEPDKSGTKTIWNNFELWNYGGLEEAKILCNRDFVLSFDNVQKLINNGKTESEAQQQKYEKYIRKTKESRVTYKVEVGYSDFCGMGPRFNVLEVTF
;
A
#
# COMPACT_ATOMS: atom_id res chain seq x y z
N MET A 1 -15.93 -12.49 6.32
CA MET A 1 -14.68 -12.25 5.57
C MET A 1 -14.97 -12.71 4.16
N SER A 2 -15.23 -11.81 3.20
CA SER A 2 -15.37 -12.24 1.80
C SER A 2 -13.97 -12.35 1.21
N ASP A 3 -13.64 -13.50 0.65
CA ASP A 3 -12.42 -13.69 -0.11
C ASP A 3 -12.34 -12.61 -1.20
N LYS A 4 -11.34 -11.75 -1.08
CA LYS A 4 -11.11 -10.66 -2.02
C LYS A 4 -10.16 -11.21 -3.08
N HIS A 5 -10.69 -11.51 -4.27
CA HIS A 5 -9.89 -11.95 -5.40
C HIS A 5 -8.72 -11.00 -5.64
N LYS A 6 -7.53 -11.54 -5.96
CA LYS A 6 -6.30 -10.75 -6.19
C LYS A 6 -6.22 -10.16 -7.62
N ILE A 7 -7.39 -9.91 -8.22
CA ILE A 7 -7.57 -9.27 -9.51
C ILE A 7 -8.87 -8.45 -9.49
N ASN A 8 -8.86 -7.28 -10.14
CA ASN A 8 -10.06 -6.47 -10.32
C ASN A 8 -10.58 -6.65 -11.74
N LEU A 9 -11.78 -7.20 -11.90
CA LEU A 9 -12.47 -7.32 -13.19
C LEU A 9 -13.70 -6.41 -13.18
N ILE A 10 -13.57 -5.24 -13.81
CA ILE A 10 -14.63 -4.23 -13.87
C ILE A 10 -15.28 -4.33 -15.23
N VAL A 11 -16.55 -4.75 -15.28
CA VAL A 11 -17.35 -4.80 -16.51
C VAL A 11 -18.47 -3.78 -16.38
N GLN A 12 -18.39 -2.71 -17.16
CA GLN A 12 -19.30 -1.57 -17.06
C GLN A 12 -19.66 -1.09 -18.46
N LYS A 13 -20.96 -0.91 -18.72
CA LYS A 13 -21.45 -0.42 -20.00
C LYS A 13 -21.24 1.08 -20.18
N GLU A 14 -21.28 1.53 -21.43
CA GLU A 14 -21.28 2.94 -21.84
C GLU A 14 -20.02 3.72 -21.43
N LEU A 15 -18.88 3.03 -21.25
CA LEU A 15 -17.61 3.70 -21.06
C LEU A 15 -16.95 4.00 -22.40
N HIS A 16 -16.36 5.18 -22.52
CA HIS A 16 -15.55 5.52 -23.68
C HIS A 16 -14.26 4.67 -23.67
N GLU A 17 -13.99 3.97 -24.77
CA GLU A 17 -12.87 3.02 -24.88
C GLU A 17 -11.52 3.64 -24.51
N GLY A 18 -11.30 4.91 -24.89
CA GLY A 18 -10.08 5.67 -24.57
C GLY A 18 -9.83 5.90 -23.07
N VAL A 19 -10.82 5.67 -22.20
CA VAL A 19 -10.71 5.90 -20.74
C VAL A 19 -10.42 4.60 -19.98
N LEU A 20 -10.65 3.43 -20.58
CA LEU A 20 -10.51 2.12 -19.90
C LEU A 20 -9.11 1.93 -19.29
N GLY A 21 -8.05 2.30 -20.03
CA GLY A 21 -6.67 2.17 -19.55
C GLY A 21 -6.31 3.10 -18.39
N ILE A 22 -6.97 4.26 -18.30
CA ILE A 22 -6.78 5.23 -17.19
C ILE A 22 -7.43 4.66 -15.92
N LEU A 23 -8.66 4.16 -16.04
CA LEU A 23 -9.38 3.52 -14.94
C LEU A 23 -8.63 2.27 -14.44
N ALA A 24 -8.19 1.41 -15.37
CA ALA A 24 -7.41 0.22 -15.02
C ALA A 24 -6.14 0.60 -14.24
N SER A 25 -5.39 1.60 -14.71
CA SER A 25 -4.16 2.06 -14.03
C SER A 25 -4.47 2.61 -12.63
N HIS A 26 -5.54 3.40 -12.49
CA HIS A 26 -5.94 3.98 -11.22
C HIS A 26 -6.24 2.91 -10.18
N TYR A 27 -7.05 1.92 -10.52
CA TYR A 27 -7.40 0.83 -9.60
C TYR A 27 -6.24 -0.12 -9.32
N THR A 28 -5.39 -0.40 -10.32
CA THR A 28 -4.16 -1.19 -10.09
C THR A 28 -3.25 -0.49 -9.08
N ASN A 29 -3.04 0.82 -9.22
CA ASN A 29 -2.22 1.61 -8.30
C ASN A 29 -2.85 1.71 -6.90
N GLN A 30 -4.17 1.83 -6.81
CA GLN A 30 -4.88 1.96 -5.54
C GLN A 30 -4.92 0.65 -4.75
N ASN A 31 -5.14 -0.48 -5.43
CA ASN A 31 -5.42 -1.77 -4.79
C ASN A 31 -4.21 -2.71 -4.77
N GLY A 32 -3.17 -2.44 -5.58
CA GLY A 32 -1.99 -3.29 -5.69
C GLY A 32 -2.26 -4.62 -6.40
N TYR A 33 -3.34 -4.72 -7.18
CA TYR A 33 -3.73 -5.92 -7.91
C TYR A 33 -3.94 -5.60 -9.39
N PRO A 34 -3.64 -6.54 -10.31
CA PRO A 34 -3.95 -6.36 -11.72
C PRO A 34 -5.42 -6.00 -11.91
N THR A 35 -5.71 -5.07 -12.82
CA THR A 35 -7.06 -4.59 -13.09
C THR A 35 -7.37 -4.63 -14.57
N PHE A 36 -8.52 -5.19 -14.91
CA PHE A 36 -9.13 -5.10 -16.24
C PHE A 36 -10.42 -4.30 -16.15
N VAL A 37 -10.57 -3.32 -17.04
CA VAL A 37 -11.80 -2.55 -17.22
C VAL A 37 -12.32 -2.83 -18.62
N LEU A 38 -13.53 -3.37 -18.71
CA LEU A 38 -14.20 -3.73 -19.96
C LEU A 38 -15.51 -2.95 -20.11
N THR A 39 -15.80 -2.57 -21.35
CA THR A 39 -17.06 -1.94 -21.77
C THR A 39 -17.68 -2.70 -22.93
N ASP A 40 -18.99 -2.55 -23.09
CA ASP A 40 -19.70 -3.13 -24.21
C ASP A 40 -19.26 -2.49 -25.53
N CYS A 41 -19.15 -3.32 -26.56
CA CYS A 41 -18.89 -2.92 -27.92
C CYS A 41 -19.56 -3.87 -28.90
N THR A 42 -19.50 -3.53 -30.18
CA THR A 42 -19.94 -4.39 -31.28
C THR A 42 -18.76 -4.62 -32.21
N ILE A 43 -18.44 -5.88 -32.49
CA ILE A 43 -17.36 -6.22 -33.43
C ILE A 43 -17.85 -6.11 -34.88
N GLU A 44 -16.92 -6.15 -35.84
CA GLU A 44 -17.21 -5.97 -37.27
C GLU A 44 -18.27 -6.94 -37.82
N SER A 45 -18.38 -8.14 -37.26
CA SER A 45 -19.41 -9.13 -37.61
C SER A 45 -20.82 -8.77 -37.11
N GLY A 46 -20.98 -7.66 -36.37
CA GLY A 46 -22.24 -7.24 -35.75
C GLY A 46 -22.55 -7.94 -34.43
N GLN A 47 -21.69 -8.83 -33.95
CA GLN A 47 -21.87 -9.51 -32.66
C GLN A 47 -21.51 -8.59 -31.48
N LYS A 48 -22.24 -8.75 -30.38
CA LYS A 48 -21.96 -8.06 -29.13
C LYS A 48 -20.69 -8.63 -28.48
N ALA A 49 -19.83 -7.74 -27.99
CA ALA A 49 -18.58 -8.08 -27.35
C ALA A 49 -18.26 -7.09 -26.22
N TRP A 50 -17.15 -7.35 -25.55
CA TRP A 50 -16.62 -6.54 -24.46
C TRP A 50 -15.18 -6.17 -24.79
N LYS A 51 -14.92 -4.88 -25.00
CA LYS A 51 -13.57 -4.36 -25.21
C LYS A 51 -12.99 -3.87 -23.89
N GLY A 52 -11.76 -4.25 -23.60
CA GLY A 52 -11.13 -4.03 -22.32
C GLY A 52 -9.69 -3.56 -22.40
N SER A 53 -9.26 -2.88 -21.33
CA SER A 53 -7.85 -2.62 -21.06
C SER A 53 -7.44 -3.21 -19.72
N GLY A 54 -6.33 -3.94 -19.71
CA GLY A 54 -5.68 -4.50 -18.53
C GLY A 54 -4.44 -3.72 -18.12
N ARG A 55 -4.21 -3.60 -16.81
CA ARG A 55 -3.00 -3.04 -16.19
C ARG A 55 -2.49 -3.96 -15.09
N GLY A 56 -1.24 -4.37 -15.23
CA GLY A 56 -0.61 -5.41 -14.43
C GLY A 56 0.16 -4.87 -13.24
N VAL A 57 0.64 -5.80 -12.43
CA VAL A 57 1.65 -5.58 -11.39
C VAL A 57 2.95 -6.25 -11.84
N GLU A 58 4.11 -5.86 -11.30
CA GLU A 58 5.41 -6.34 -11.79
C GLU A 58 5.56 -7.87 -11.71
N GLU A 59 4.86 -8.51 -10.79
CA GLU A 59 4.88 -9.95 -10.57
C GLU A 59 4.24 -10.73 -11.72
N LEU A 60 3.50 -10.06 -12.62
CA LEU A 60 2.69 -10.69 -13.65
C LEU A 60 2.98 -10.12 -15.04
N ASN A 61 3.29 -11.01 -15.98
CA ASN A 61 3.22 -10.68 -17.41
C ASN A 61 1.78 -10.89 -17.90
N LEU A 62 1.03 -9.81 -18.07
CA LEU A 62 -0.37 -9.87 -18.52
C LEU A 62 -0.52 -10.40 -19.95
N TYR A 63 0.47 -10.19 -20.82
CA TYR A 63 0.42 -10.73 -22.18
C TYR A 63 0.45 -12.26 -22.13
N ASP A 64 1.41 -12.83 -21.39
CA ASP A 64 1.52 -14.29 -21.23
C ASP A 64 0.27 -14.88 -20.56
N ILE A 65 -0.35 -14.15 -19.63
CA ILE A 65 -1.59 -14.58 -18.98
C ILE A 65 -2.73 -14.63 -20.01
N LEU A 66 -2.90 -13.60 -20.85
CA LEU A 66 -3.93 -13.61 -21.89
C LEU A 66 -3.66 -14.67 -22.96
N SER A 67 -2.40 -14.89 -23.34
CA SER A 67 -2.00 -15.99 -24.22
C SER A 67 -2.44 -17.33 -23.63
N GLN A 68 -2.15 -17.57 -22.35
CA GLN A 68 -2.57 -18.80 -21.68
C GLN A 68 -4.10 -18.94 -21.61
N VAL A 69 -4.83 -17.85 -21.29
CA VAL A 69 -6.31 -17.86 -21.33
C VAL A 69 -6.80 -18.25 -22.72
N GLN A 70 -6.21 -17.70 -23.77
CA GLN A 70 -6.58 -18.03 -25.14
C GLN A 70 -6.28 -19.48 -25.50
N ASP A 71 -5.09 -19.98 -25.14
CA ASP A 71 -4.69 -21.36 -25.43
C ASP A 71 -5.59 -22.38 -24.71
N GLU A 72 -6.00 -22.10 -23.48
CA GLU A 72 -6.81 -23.01 -22.68
C GLU A 72 -8.31 -22.93 -22.95
N THR A 73 -8.83 -21.79 -23.44
CA THR A 73 -10.28 -21.58 -23.54
C THR A 73 -10.77 -21.14 -24.92
N GLY A 74 -9.91 -20.55 -25.75
CA GLY A 74 -10.29 -19.95 -27.03
C GLY A 74 -11.27 -18.77 -26.91
N THR A 75 -11.42 -18.18 -25.71
CA THR A 75 -12.50 -17.22 -25.41
C THR A 75 -12.29 -15.82 -25.96
N LEU A 76 -11.05 -15.44 -26.30
CA LEU A 76 -10.70 -14.08 -26.71
C LEU A 76 -10.94 -13.90 -28.21
N TYR A 77 -11.67 -12.85 -28.58
CA TYR A 77 -11.83 -12.44 -29.98
C TYR A 77 -10.53 -11.81 -30.50
N THR A 78 -9.93 -10.92 -29.70
CA THR A 78 -8.59 -10.37 -29.96
C THR A 78 -7.93 -9.99 -28.65
N PHE A 79 -6.60 -10.03 -28.60
CA PHE A 79 -5.82 -9.49 -27.50
C PHE A 79 -4.43 -9.06 -27.97
N GLY A 80 -3.78 -8.19 -27.19
CA GLY A 80 -2.43 -7.72 -27.47
C GLY A 80 -1.89 -6.81 -26.38
N GLY A 81 -0.66 -6.33 -26.57
CA GLY A 81 0.03 -5.45 -25.62
C GLY A 81 1.33 -6.05 -25.12
N HIS A 82 1.69 -5.73 -23.88
CA HIS A 82 2.94 -6.10 -23.23
C HIS A 82 2.71 -6.52 -21.77
N ALA A 83 3.78 -6.90 -21.08
CA ALA A 83 3.71 -7.43 -19.72
C ALA A 83 2.89 -6.58 -18.73
N GLY A 84 3.07 -5.26 -18.73
CA GLY A 84 2.36 -4.37 -17.79
C GLY A 84 1.01 -3.84 -18.28
N ALA A 85 0.68 -3.99 -19.56
CA ALA A 85 -0.48 -3.34 -20.17
C ALA A 85 -0.99 -4.11 -21.39
N VAL A 86 -2.26 -4.47 -21.38
CA VAL A 86 -2.89 -5.25 -22.45
C VAL A 86 -4.22 -4.64 -22.89
N GLY A 87 -4.60 -4.94 -24.12
CA GLY A 87 -5.95 -4.77 -24.66
C GLY A 87 -6.55 -6.14 -24.94
N VAL A 88 -7.85 -6.28 -24.71
CA VAL A 88 -8.58 -7.54 -24.94
C VAL A 88 -9.98 -7.25 -25.44
N THR A 89 -10.50 -8.10 -26.34
CA THR A 89 -11.91 -8.13 -26.71
C THR A 89 -12.43 -9.55 -26.51
N VAL A 90 -13.55 -9.68 -25.82
CA VAL A 90 -14.18 -10.97 -25.50
C VAL A 90 -15.62 -10.96 -26.01
N LEU A 91 -16.06 -12.03 -26.68
CA LEU A 91 -17.47 -12.14 -27.10
C LEU A 91 -18.39 -12.21 -25.87
N ASP A 92 -19.62 -11.70 -26.01
CA ASP A 92 -20.58 -11.65 -24.89
C ASP A 92 -20.86 -13.02 -24.29
N GLU A 93 -20.90 -14.07 -25.12
CA GLU A 93 -21.07 -15.47 -24.71
C GLU A 93 -19.90 -16.03 -23.88
N ASN A 94 -18.70 -15.47 -24.03
CA ASN A 94 -17.47 -15.97 -23.43
C ASN A 94 -17.02 -15.19 -22.18
N ILE A 95 -17.72 -14.10 -21.83
CA ILE A 95 -17.27 -13.16 -20.78
C ILE A 95 -17.12 -13.81 -19.41
N GLU A 96 -18.03 -14.71 -19.03
CA GLU A 96 -17.96 -15.38 -17.73
C GLU A 96 -16.85 -16.43 -17.67
N GLN A 97 -16.62 -17.17 -18.77
CA GLN A 97 -15.50 -18.11 -18.87
C GLN A 97 -14.15 -17.38 -18.82
N PHE A 98 -14.04 -16.25 -19.53
CA PHE A 98 -12.87 -15.37 -19.45
C PHE A 98 -12.60 -14.91 -18.01
N LYS A 99 -13.61 -14.36 -17.32
CA LYS A 99 -13.48 -13.88 -15.94
C LYS A 99 -13.00 -14.98 -14.99
N SER A 100 -13.61 -16.15 -15.08
CA SER A 100 -13.22 -17.30 -14.25
C SER A 100 -11.77 -17.68 -14.51
N LYS A 101 -11.39 -17.84 -15.79
CA LYS A 101 -10.08 -18.38 -16.13
C LYS A 101 -8.93 -17.40 -15.85
N ILE A 102 -9.12 -16.12 -16.16
CA ILE A 102 -8.10 -15.11 -15.86
C ILE A 102 -7.89 -14.97 -14.35
N THR A 103 -8.97 -15.07 -13.56
CA THR A 103 -8.88 -15.02 -12.10
C THR A 103 -8.08 -16.20 -11.56
N GLU A 104 -8.38 -17.41 -12.01
CA GLU A 104 -7.65 -18.63 -11.64
C GLU A 104 -6.15 -18.51 -11.94
N ILE A 105 -5.77 -18.15 -13.17
CA ILE A 105 -4.36 -18.04 -13.57
C ILE A 105 -3.64 -16.96 -12.76
N VAL A 106 -4.30 -15.82 -12.52
CA VAL A 106 -3.70 -14.71 -11.77
C VAL A 106 -3.52 -15.07 -10.30
N GLU A 107 -4.50 -15.71 -9.68
CA GLU A 107 -4.40 -16.14 -8.29
C GLU A 107 -3.31 -17.20 -8.10
N ASP A 108 -3.22 -18.16 -9.02
CA ASP A 108 -2.16 -19.19 -9.01
C ASP A 108 -0.77 -18.56 -9.15
N ARG A 109 -0.58 -17.68 -10.15
CA ARG A 109 0.71 -17.00 -10.35
C ARG A 109 1.08 -16.10 -9.17
N LEU A 110 0.12 -15.41 -8.55
CA LEU A 110 0.36 -14.59 -7.36
C LEU A 110 0.55 -15.41 -6.07
N ALA A 111 0.04 -16.64 -6.01
CA ALA A 111 0.31 -17.55 -4.90
C ALA A 111 1.75 -18.10 -4.97
N HIS A 112 2.24 -18.34 -6.19
CA HIS A 112 3.58 -18.85 -6.47
C HIS A 112 4.62 -17.77 -6.78
N SER A 113 4.23 -16.49 -6.86
CA SER A 113 5.19 -15.42 -7.07
C SER A 113 6.06 -15.29 -5.82
N SER A 114 7.30 -15.75 -5.94
CA SER A 114 8.33 -15.60 -4.90
C SER A 114 8.88 -14.18 -4.82
N TYR A 115 8.18 -13.19 -5.39
CA TYR A 115 8.41 -11.77 -5.12
C TYR A 115 7.90 -11.46 -3.70
N ALA A 116 8.39 -12.25 -2.73
CA ALA A 116 8.49 -11.86 -1.35
C ALA A 116 9.05 -10.45 -1.37
N LYS A 117 8.22 -9.48 -0.96
CA LYS A 117 8.52 -8.04 -0.90
C LYS A 117 10.03 -7.89 -0.66
N ASN A 118 10.83 -7.60 -1.69
CA ASN A 118 12.27 -7.51 -1.51
C ASN A 118 12.47 -6.29 -0.62
N TYR A 119 12.74 -6.52 0.66
CA TYR A 119 12.94 -5.47 1.64
C TYR A 119 14.36 -5.53 2.16
N ILE A 120 14.92 -4.35 2.41
CA ILE A 120 16.23 -4.22 3.04
C ILE A 120 16.00 -4.18 4.55
N GLN A 121 16.58 -5.10 5.30
CA GLN A 121 16.55 -5.03 6.76
C GLN A 121 17.52 -3.97 7.25
N LEU A 122 17.02 -2.99 8.01
CA LEU A 122 17.86 -1.98 8.65
C LEU A 122 17.78 -2.15 10.16
N THR A 123 18.95 -2.38 10.75
CA THR A 123 19.12 -2.71 12.17
C THR A 123 19.72 -1.55 12.97
N THR A 124 20.35 -0.59 12.32
CA THR A 124 21.04 0.54 12.97
C THR A 124 20.50 1.90 12.52
N ILE A 125 20.81 2.96 13.29
CA ILE A 125 20.48 4.35 12.92
C ILE A 125 21.23 4.75 11.65
N GLU A 126 22.49 4.33 11.54
CA GLU A 126 23.39 4.64 10.44
C GLU A 126 22.81 4.11 9.13
N GLN A 127 22.39 2.84 9.10
CA GLN A 127 21.71 2.23 7.94
C GLN A 127 20.44 2.99 7.54
N ARG A 128 19.69 3.51 8.52
CA ARG A 128 18.50 4.33 8.25
C ARG A 128 18.82 5.71 7.67
N LYS A 129 19.94 6.32 8.07
CA LYS A 129 20.43 7.59 7.48
C LYS A 129 20.97 7.34 6.07
N GLU A 130 21.75 6.29 5.88
CA GLU A 130 22.32 5.90 4.59
C GLU A 130 21.24 5.63 3.54
N ILE A 131 20.19 4.87 3.88
CA ILE A 131 19.11 4.62 2.91
C ILE A 131 18.37 5.91 2.55
N ALA A 132 18.21 6.85 3.49
CA ALA A 132 17.51 8.11 3.24
C ALA A 132 18.29 9.00 2.25
N GLU A 133 19.62 9.08 2.39
CA GLU A 133 20.48 9.81 1.44
C GLU A 133 20.56 9.07 0.10
N ALA A 134 20.69 7.73 0.10
CA ALA A 134 20.69 6.95 -1.13
C ALA A 134 19.38 7.15 -1.93
N VAL A 135 18.23 7.14 -1.25
CA VAL A 135 16.93 7.41 -1.90
C VAL A 135 16.89 8.82 -2.49
N LYS A 136 17.47 9.81 -1.83
CA LYS A 136 17.54 11.17 -2.35
C LYS A 136 18.38 11.26 -3.63
N GLU A 137 19.50 10.54 -3.70
CA GLU A 137 20.41 10.53 -4.85
C GLU A 137 19.89 9.70 -6.03
N LEU A 138 19.14 8.61 -5.77
CA LEU A 138 18.65 7.68 -6.80
C LEU A 138 17.41 8.16 -7.57
N LYS A 139 16.91 9.37 -7.29
CA LYS A 139 15.79 9.95 -8.04
C LYS A 139 16.12 10.08 -9.54
N PRO A 140 15.13 9.96 -10.45
CA PRO A 140 13.70 9.83 -10.18
C PRO A 140 13.24 8.38 -9.97
N PHE A 141 12.25 8.19 -9.10
CA PHE A 141 11.55 6.91 -8.93
C PHE A 141 10.31 6.85 -9.81
N GLY A 142 9.90 5.64 -10.16
CA GLY A 142 8.73 5.36 -10.98
C GLY A 142 8.73 3.92 -11.48
N ASN A 143 8.11 3.70 -12.64
CA ASN A 143 8.10 2.39 -13.28
C ASN A 143 9.55 1.97 -13.63
N GLY A 144 9.97 0.80 -13.16
CA GLY A 144 11.33 0.26 -13.36
C GLY A 144 12.34 0.64 -12.26
N LEU A 145 12.05 1.64 -11.42
CA LEU A 145 12.83 1.98 -10.24
C LEU A 145 11.88 2.43 -9.13
N ARG A 146 11.29 1.47 -8.43
CA ARG A 146 10.36 1.71 -7.31
C ARG A 146 11.12 2.19 -6.08
N LEU A 147 10.39 2.84 -5.18
CA LEU A 147 10.93 3.19 -3.87
C LEU A 147 11.32 1.90 -3.12
N PRO A 148 12.46 1.89 -2.41
CA PRO A 148 12.88 0.72 -1.68
C PRO A 148 11.92 0.46 -0.51
N ILE A 149 11.58 -0.82 -0.33
CA ILE A 149 10.92 -1.28 0.89
C ILE A 149 12.02 -1.63 1.88
N VAL A 150 11.86 -1.17 3.13
CA VAL A 150 12.77 -1.50 4.21
C VAL A 150 12.00 -2.07 5.38
N GLU A 151 12.63 -2.99 6.10
CA GLU A 151 12.14 -3.50 7.37
C GLU A 151 12.95 -2.89 8.52
N LEU A 152 12.24 -2.27 9.46
CA LEU A 152 12.79 -1.61 10.63
C LEU A 152 12.21 -2.24 11.87
N SER A 153 13.04 -2.60 12.84
CA SER A 153 12.58 -2.98 14.17
C SER A 153 13.20 -2.11 15.24
N TYR A 154 12.38 -1.60 16.16
CA TYR A 154 12.89 -0.84 17.29
C TYR A 154 11.96 -0.91 18.51
N ASN A 155 12.50 -0.52 19.66
CA ASN A 155 11.79 -0.59 20.94
C ASN A 155 10.96 0.68 21.18
N VAL A 156 9.66 0.65 20.91
CA VAL A 156 8.81 1.84 21.08
C VAL A 156 8.76 2.25 22.55
N LYS A 157 8.98 3.54 22.83
CA LYS A 157 8.89 4.12 24.19
C LYS A 157 7.56 4.80 24.44
N GLU A 158 7.05 5.49 23.43
CA GLU A 158 5.85 6.30 23.51
C GLU A 158 5.04 6.14 22.23
N ILE A 159 3.71 6.10 22.38
CA ILE A 159 2.76 6.07 21.25
C ILE A 159 1.77 7.19 21.46
N ASN A 160 1.56 7.99 20.43
CA ASN A 160 0.57 9.05 20.43
C ASN A 160 -0.54 8.73 19.43
N LEU A 161 -1.78 8.70 19.89
CA LEU A 161 -2.96 8.43 19.06
C LEU A 161 -3.69 9.73 18.73
N TYR A 162 -3.94 9.97 17.44
CA TYR A 162 -4.62 11.15 16.94
C TYR A 162 -5.93 10.76 16.27
N TYR A 163 -7.05 11.01 16.94
CA TYR A 163 -8.36 10.48 16.55
C TYR A 163 -8.95 11.20 15.33
N LYS A 164 -8.83 12.53 15.26
CA LYS A 164 -9.35 13.34 14.15
C LYS A 164 -8.75 12.92 12.79
N SER A 165 -7.44 12.71 12.78
CA SER A 165 -6.65 12.41 11.58
C SER A 165 -6.37 10.91 11.40
N LYS A 166 -6.94 10.06 12.27
CA LYS A 166 -6.80 8.61 12.24
C LYS A 166 -5.37 8.11 12.06
N HIS A 167 -4.41 8.68 12.79
CA HIS A 167 -3.01 8.25 12.72
C HIS A 167 -2.41 8.03 14.11
N ALA A 168 -1.33 7.26 14.14
CA ALA A 168 -0.53 7.01 15.34
C ALA A 168 0.92 7.44 15.11
N LYS A 169 1.54 8.04 16.12
CA LYS A 169 2.97 8.37 16.13
C LYS A 169 3.70 7.48 17.12
N PHE A 170 4.72 6.78 16.66
CA PHE A 170 5.57 5.92 17.47
C PHE A 170 6.90 6.62 17.70
N LEU A 171 7.26 6.78 18.97
CA LEU A 171 8.48 7.45 19.39
C LEU A 171 9.44 6.45 20.02
N HIS A 172 10.69 6.50 19.56
CA HIS A 172 11.81 5.83 20.19
C HIS A 172 12.93 6.80 20.52
N LYS A 173 13.71 6.46 21.54
CA LYS A 173 14.94 7.17 21.91
C LYS A 173 16.09 6.20 21.83
N GLU A 174 16.95 6.38 20.85
CA GLU A 174 18.18 5.61 20.67
C GLU A 174 19.41 6.49 20.93
N PRO A 175 20.47 5.92 21.51
CA PRO A 175 21.74 6.60 21.62
C PRO A 175 22.43 6.63 20.25
N ASP A 176 22.76 7.83 19.77
CA ASP A 176 23.67 8.04 18.64
C ASP A 176 25.11 8.05 19.18
N LYS A 177 25.92 7.12 18.69
CA LYS A 177 27.32 6.91 19.10
C LYS A 177 28.32 7.40 18.06
N SER A 178 27.90 8.18 17.06
CA SER A 178 28.78 8.69 16.00
C SER A 178 29.85 9.72 16.46
N GLY A 179 30.10 9.85 17.77
CA GLY A 179 31.13 10.73 18.34
C GLY A 179 31.53 10.36 19.79
N THR A 180 32.35 11.20 20.42
CA THR A 180 32.90 10.98 21.78
C THR A 180 31.90 11.16 22.92
N LYS A 181 30.70 11.70 22.66
CA LYS A 181 29.60 11.86 23.63
C LYS A 181 28.35 11.14 23.13
N THR A 182 27.63 10.49 24.03
CA THR A 182 26.32 9.90 23.70
C THR A 182 25.27 11.00 23.57
N ILE A 183 24.71 11.15 22.37
CA ILE A 183 23.56 12.01 22.09
C ILE A 183 22.33 11.10 22.00
N TRP A 184 21.18 11.51 22.56
CA TRP A 184 19.94 10.74 22.45
C TRP A 184 19.07 11.32 21.34
N ASN A 185 18.90 10.55 20.26
CA ASN A 185 18.07 10.96 19.14
C ASN A 185 16.64 10.42 19.29
N ASN A 186 15.68 11.30 19.01
CA ASN A 186 14.30 10.89 18.85
C ASN A 186 14.14 10.32 17.44
N PHE A 187 13.69 9.07 17.35
CA PHE A 187 13.21 8.49 16.11
C PHE A 187 11.68 8.47 16.15
N GLU A 188 11.06 9.17 15.20
CA GLU A 188 9.62 9.27 15.09
C GLU A 188 9.13 8.58 13.81
N LEU A 189 8.10 7.76 13.95
CA LEU A 189 7.41 7.15 12.83
C LEU A 189 5.92 7.51 12.89
N TRP A 190 5.41 8.02 11.77
CA TRP A 190 4.01 8.45 11.63
C TRP A 190 3.25 7.43 10.79
N ASN A 191 2.36 6.67 11.43
CA ASN A 191 1.52 5.67 10.80
C ASN A 191 0.14 6.26 10.48
N TYR A 192 -0.01 6.80 9.27
CA TYR A 192 -1.28 7.35 8.78
C TYR A 192 -2.28 6.23 8.44
N GLY A 193 -3.49 6.31 9.00
CA GLY A 193 -4.50 5.26 8.87
C GLY A 193 -4.39 4.14 9.91
N GLY A 194 -3.21 3.95 10.51
CA GLY A 194 -2.94 2.85 11.44
C GLY A 194 -3.39 3.06 12.89
N LEU A 195 -4.50 3.78 13.10
CA LEU A 195 -4.99 4.10 14.44
C LEU A 195 -5.47 2.85 15.19
N GLU A 196 -6.17 1.94 14.52
CA GLU A 196 -6.77 0.77 15.17
C GLU A 196 -5.71 -0.27 15.55
N GLU A 197 -4.72 -0.50 14.68
CA GLU A 197 -3.57 -1.36 14.93
C GLU A 197 -2.75 -0.85 16.12
N ALA A 198 -2.54 0.47 16.19
CA ALA A 198 -1.83 1.08 17.30
C ALA A 198 -2.56 0.92 18.64
N LYS A 199 -3.91 0.96 18.66
CA LYS A 199 -4.69 0.73 19.89
C LYS A 199 -4.48 -0.68 20.46
N ILE A 200 -4.36 -1.69 19.60
CA ILE A 200 -4.09 -3.07 20.02
C ILE A 200 -2.78 -3.10 20.83
N LEU A 201 -1.73 -2.50 20.29
CA LEU A 201 -0.44 -2.42 20.97
C LEU A 201 -0.53 -1.60 22.26
N CYS A 202 -1.22 -0.46 22.23
CA CYS A 202 -1.42 0.39 23.42
C CYS A 202 -2.06 -0.40 24.57
N ASN A 203 -3.09 -1.19 24.29
CA ASN A 203 -3.81 -1.97 25.31
C ASN A 203 -2.93 -3.10 25.90
N ARG A 204 -2.09 -3.73 25.06
CA ARG A 204 -1.19 -4.81 25.46
C ARG A 204 -0.03 -4.26 26.31
N ASP A 205 0.79 -3.39 25.72
CA ASP A 205 2.14 -3.11 26.23
C ASP A 205 2.32 -1.70 26.83
N PHE A 206 1.32 -0.81 26.72
CA PHE A 206 1.44 0.58 27.15
C PHE A 206 0.38 0.99 28.17
N VAL A 207 0.64 2.08 28.89
CA VAL A 207 -0.33 2.74 29.76
C VAL A 207 -0.67 4.11 29.20
N LEU A 208 -1.93 4.51 29.31
CA LEU A 208 -2.33 5.88 29.05
C LEU A 208 -1.66 6.78 30.09
N SER A 209 -0.90 7.76 29.62
CA SER A 209 -0.20 8.73 30.48
C SER A 209 -0.86 10.10 30.47
N PHE A 210 -1.56 10.44 29.39
CA PHE A 210 -2.19 11.74 29.20
C PHE A 210 -3.22 11.68 28.08
N ASP A 211 -4.32 12.41 28.25
CA ASP A 211 -5.23 12.82 27.17
C ASP A 211 -5.49 14.33 27.23
N ASN A 212 -5.93 14.91 26.13
CA ASN A 212 -6.22 16.34 26.04
C ASN A 212 -7.70 16.71 26.19
N VAL A 213 -8.61 15.77 26.50
CA VAL A 213 -10.06 16.00 26.43
C VAL A 213 -10.49 17.08 27.42
N GLN A 214 -10.11 16.93 28.70
CA GLN A 214 -10.46 17.92 29.72
C GLN A 214 -9.85 19.29 29.44
N LYS A 215 -8.62 19.32 28.89
CA LYS A 215 -7.96 20.56 28.48
C LYS A 215 -8.73 21.28 27.37
N LEU A 216 -9.30 20.53 26.42
CA LEU A 216 -10.13 21.09 25.36
C LEU A 216 -11.46 21.65 25.89
N ILE A 217 -12.08 20.95 26.85
CA ILE A 217 -13.32 21.40 27.51
C ILE A 217 -13.06 22.71 28.29
N ASN A 218 -11.98 22.75 29.07
CA ASN A 218 -11.58 23.96 29.81
C ASN A 218 -11.32 25.17 28.90
N ASN A 219 -10.94 24.91 27.64
CA ASN A 219 -10.73 25.93 26.61
C ASN A 219 -12.01 26.28 25.82
N GLY A 220 -13.19 25.87 26.31
CA GLY A 220 -14.49 26.28 25.77
C GLY A 220 -15.08 25.34 24.70
N LYS A 221 -14.53 24.15 24.49
CA LYS A 221 -15.15 23.15 23.60
C LYS A 221 -16.23 22.35 24.30
N THR A 222 -17.25 21.93 23.55
CA THR A 222 -18.20 20.93 24.02
C THR A 222 -17.53 19.56 24.20
N GLU A 223 -18.12 18.68 25.00
CA GLU A 223 -17.61 17.31 25.20
C GLU A 223 -17.50 16.54 23.87
N SER A 224 -18.50 16.69 22.99
CA SER A 224 -18.50 16.08 21.66
C SER A 224 -17.33 16.56 20.79
N GLU A 225 -17.09 17.86 20.74
CA GLU A 225 -15.98 18.44 19.96
C GLU A 225 -14.61 18.07 20.55
N ALA A 226 -14.52 17.99 21.88
CA ALA A 226 -13.31 17.55 22.56
C ALA A 226 -12.98 16.10 22.23
N GLN A 227 -14.00 15.22 22.22
CA GLN A 227 -13.82 13.81 21.89
C GLN A 227 -13.43 13.60 20.42
N GLN A 228 -13.97 14.39 19.49
CA GLN A 228 -13.56 14.36 18.08
C GLN A 228 -12.11 14.81 17.86
N GLN A 229 -11.61 15.68 18.73
CA GLN A 229 -10.25 16.24 18.67
C GLN A 229 -9.31 15.60 19.69
N LYS A 230 -9.72 14.44 20.22
CA LYS A 230 -8.98 13.70 21.23
C LYS A 230 -7.60 13.31 20.70
N TYR A 231 -6.64 13.47 21.60
CA TYR A 231 -5.27 13.02 21.50
C TYR A 231 -4.94 12.29 22.79
N GLU A 232 -4.32 11.12 22.65
CA GLU A 232 -3.88 10.30 23.77
C GLU A 232 -2.39 9.98 23.64
N LYS A 233 -1.69 10.04 24.77
CA LYS A 233 -0.27 9.69 24.89
C LYS A 233 -0.12 8.47 25.77
N TYR A 234 0.51 7.46 25.21
CA TYR A 234 0.79 6.19 25.85
C TYR A 234 2.29 6.02 26.10
N ILE A 235 2.65 5.49 27.26
CA ILE A 235 4.04 5.18 27.64
C ILE A 235 4.15 3.69 27.94
N ARG A 236 5.23 3.05 27.50
CA ARG A 236 5.42 1.60 27.66
C ARG A 236 5.40 1.15 29.12
N LYS A 237 4.79 -0.01 29.39
CA LYS A 237 4.76 -0.69 30.71
C LYS A 237 6.09 -1.37 31.04
N THR A 238 6.63 -2.12 30.08
CA THR A 238 7.82 -2.97 30.25
C THR A 238 9.06 -2.31 29.63
N LYS A 239 10.24 -2.88 29.90
CA LYS A 239 11.52 -2.34 29.40
C LYS A 239 11.65 -2.45 27.87
N GLU A 240 11.00 -3.43 27.26
CA GLU A 240 11.10 -3.76 25.83
C GLU A 240 9.71 -3.99 25.23
N SER A 241 9.43 -3.28 24.15
CA SER A 241 8.22 -3.41 23.34
C SER A 241 8.65 -3.18 21.91
N ARG A 242 9.10 -4.26 21.27
CA ARG A 242 9.66 -4.23 19.92
C ARG A 242 8.52 -4.20 18.91
N VAL A 243 8.60 -3.27 17.97
CA VAL A 243 7.67 -3.21 16.84
C VAL A 243 8.50 -3.28 15.56
N THR A 244 8.04 -4.10 14.62
CA THR A 244 8.63 -4.23 13.29
C THR A 244 7.72 -3.58 12.27
N TYR A 245 8.29 -2.75 11.41
CA TYR A 245 7.60 -2.08 10.32
C TYR A 245 8.22 -2.48 9.00
N LYS A 246 7.39 -2.78 8.01
CA LYS A 246 7.80 -2.69 6.61
C LYS A 246 7.29 -1.37 6.06
N VAL A 247 8.21 -0.54 5.58
CA VAL A 247 7.90 0.79 5.08
C VAL A 247 8.51 0.99 3.71
N GLU A 248 7.81 1.70 2.85
CA GLU A 248 8.37 2.24 1.62
C GLU A 248 9.06 3.58 1.96
N VAL A 249 10.33 3.71 1.57
CA VAL A 249 11.15 4.90 1.89
C VAL A 249 11.18 5.83 0.68
N GLY A 250 10.57 7.00 0.83
CA GLY A 250 10.65 8.11 -0.11
C GLY A 250 11.42 9.30 0.46
N TYR A 251 11.54 10.37 -0.33
CA TYR A 251 12.15 11.63 0.10
C TYR A 251 11.35 12.81 -0.45
N SER A 252 10.89 13.70 0.43
CA SER A 252 10.08 14.86 0.02
C SER A 252 10.90 16.13 -0.02
N ASP A 253 11.00 16.76 -1.19
CA ASP A 253 11.65 18.08 -1.29
C ASP A 253 10.67 19.22 -0.93
N PHE A 254 9.38 18.92 -0.78
CA PHE A 254 8.34 19.90 -0.44
C PHE A 254 8.50 20.34 1.03
N CYS A 255 8.77 21.64 1.23
CA CYS A 255 8.99 22.29 2.53
C CYS A 255 10.15 21.75 3.39
N GLY A 256 11.16 21.11 2.78
CA GLY A 256 12.37 20.66 3.50
C GLY A 256 12.14 19.49 4.47
N MET A 257 11.05 18.73 4.31
CA MET A 257 10.78 17.55 5.15
C MET A 257 11.50 16.33 4.57
N GLY A 258 12.57 15.84 5.23
CA GLY A 258 13.47 14.78 4.75
C GLY A 258 12.85 13.42 4.35
N PRO A 259 13.35 12.28 4.86
CA PRO A 259 12.84 10.98 4.45
C PRO A 259 11.37 10.79 4.85
N ARG A 260 10.56 10.25 3.94
CA ARG A 260 9.17 9.85 4.17
C ARG A 260 9.11 8.33 4.26
N PHE A 261 8.42 7.82 5.27
CA PHE A 261 8.21 6.39 5.47
C PHE A 261 6.71 6.10 5.35
N ASN A 262 6.31 5.46 4.26
CA ASN A 262 4.93 4.99 4.07
C ASN A 262 4.82 3.59 4.68
N VAL A 263 4.00 3.43 5.71
CA VAL A 263 3.84 2.15 6.41
C VAL A 263 3.05 1.18 5.55
N LEU A 264 3.64 0.03 5.22
CA LEU A 264 3.01 -1.05 4.45
C LEU A 264 2.50 -2.17 5.37
N GLU A 265 3.22 -2.45 6.45
CA GLU A 265 2.95 -3.55 7.37
C GLU A 265 3.51 -3.20 8.75
N VAL A 266 2.77 -3.55 9.80
CA VAL A 266 3.23 -3.43 11.20
C VAL A 266 3.04 -4.76 11.90
N THR A 267 4.07 -5.22 12.59
CA THR A 267 4.07 -6.46 13.37
C THR A 267 4.51 -6.17 14.80
N PHE A 268 3.77 -6.73 15.76
CA PHE A 268 3.87 -6.43 17.19
C PHE A 268 4.22 -7.66 18.03
#